data_AF-A0A7M1XID2-F1
#
_entry.id   AF-A0A7M1XID2-F1
#
_cell.length_a   1.000
_cell.length_b   1.000
_cell.length_c   1.000
_cell.angle_alpha   90.00
_cell.angle_beta   90.00
_cell.angle_gamma   90.00
#
_symmetry.space_group_name_H-M   'P 1'
#
loop_
_entity.id
_entity.type
_entity.pdbx_description
1 polymer ?
#
loop_
_entity_poly.entity_id
_entity_poly.type
_entity_poly.pdbx_seq_one_letter_code
_entity_poly.pdbx_strand_id
1 'polypeptide(L)'
;MANFECPNCGNIVPASDKCCKYCGTANPNYVAPVKSQSFLSGLSNTLNSTVNKPSENTNTSSSVSNKPKKKFSVGIFILLLIICWPAAIIYLLVTTVV
;
A
#
# COMPACT_ATOMS: atom_id res chain seq x y z
N MET A 1 25.28 -1.83 4.91
CA MET A 1 23.92 -1.52 4.44
C MET A 1 23.28 -0.55 5.43
N ALA A 2 22.57 0.48 4.96
CA ALA A 2 21.91 1.44 5.85
C ALA A 2 20.52 0.91 6.25
N ASN A 3 20.26 0.86 7.55
CA ASN A 3 19.05 0.31 8.15
C ASN A 3 18.45 1.41 9.04
N PHE A 4 17.13 1.49 9.15
CA PHE A 4 16.45 2.40 10.08
C PHE A 4 15.44 1.65 10.93
N GLU A 5 15.27 2.10 12.17
CA GLU A 5 14.23 1.59 13.05
C GLU A 5 12.93 2.35 12.78
N CYS A 6 11.85 1.61 12.55
CA CYS A 6 10.57 2.22 12.27
C CYS A 6 9.94 2.81 13.55
N PRO A 7 9.65 4.12 13.63
CA PRO A 7 9.15 4.76 14.86
C PRO A 7 7.73 4.31 15.25
N ASN A 8 7.02 3.62 14.37
CA ASN A 8 5.66 3.15 14.61
C ASN A 8 5.60 1.69 15.10
N CYS A 9 6.58 0.86 14.76
CA CYS A 9 6.52 -0.57 15.08
C CYS A 9 7.82 -1.16 15.67
N GLY A 10 8.90 -0.38 15.76
CA GLY A 10 10.19 -0.81 16.31
C GLY A 10 10.96 -1.80 15.43
N ASN A 11 10.44 -2.19 14.27
CA ASN A 11 11.14 -3.12 13.38
C ASN A 11 12.26 -2.41 12.61
N ILE A 12 13.38 -3.11 12.42
CA ILE A 12 14.52 -2.66 11.62
C ILE A 12 14.22 -2.94 10.15
N VAL A 13 14.20 -1.89 9.34
CA VAL A 13 13.89 -1.94 7.92
C VAL A 13 15.02 -1.30 7.10
N PRO A 14 15.25 -1.75 5.86
CA PRO A 14 16.29 -1.18 5.01
C PRO A 14 15.92 0.23 4.56
N ALA A 15 16.89 1.15 4.55
CA ALA A 15 16.67 2.54 4.17
C ALA A 15 16.30 2.74 2.69
N SER A 16 16.52 1.72 1.84
CA SER A 16 16.12 1.71 0.44
C SER A 16 14.62 1.56 0.23
N ASP A 17 13.89 1.05 1.22
CA ASP A 17 12.44 0.87 1.11
C ASP A 17 11.72 2.21 1.38
N LYS A 18 10.74 2.54 0.52
CA LYS A 18 9.90 3.75 0.64
C LYS A 18 9.07 3.77 1.93
N CYS A 19 8.63 2.60 2.37
CA CYS A 19 7.78 2.42 3.54
C CYS A 19 8.20 1.17 4.31
N CYS A 20 7.93 1.14 5.62
CA CYS A 20 8.12 -0.03 6.45
C CYS A 20 7.27 -1.21 5.95
N LYS A 21 7.90 -2.38 5.73
CA LYS A 21 7.21 -3.58 5.24
C LYS A 21 6.23 -4.20 6.24
N TYR A 22 6.38 -3.89 7.53
CA TYR A 22 5.56 -4.46 8.59
C TYR A 22 4.30 -3.65 8.86
N CYS A 23 4.41 -2.32 8.97
CA CYS A 23 3.31 -1.44 9.35
C CYS A 23 2.90 -0.44 8.26
N GLY A 24 3.69 -0.28 7.20
CA GLY A 24 3.42 0.66 6.11
C GLY A 24 3.82 2.11 6.38
N THR A 25 4.40 2.44 7.53
CA THR A 25 4.86 3.80 7.86
C THR A 25 5.89 4.27 6.84
N ALA A 26 5.73 5.50 6.33
CA ALA A 26 6.66 6.10 5.38
C ALA A 26 8.06 6.22 5.99
N ASN A 27 9.08 5.91 5.21
CA ASN A 27 10.46 6.09 5.61
C ASN A 27 10.87 7.56 5.39
N PRO A 28 11.19 8.34 6.45
CA PRO A 28 11.59 9.74 6.31
C PRO A 28 12.95 9.91 5.60
N ASN A 29 13.76 8.86 5.55
CA ASN A 29 15.10 8.87 4.94
C ASN A 29 15.11 8.25 3.53
N TYR A 30 13.94 8.04 2.91
CA TYR A 30 13.89 7.44 1.58
C TYR A 30 14.40 8.42 0.52
N VAL A 31 15.46 8.01 -0.18
CA VAL A 31 15.96 8.71 -1.37
C VAL A 31 15.55 7.91 -2.60
N ALA A 32 14.82 8.54 -3.53
CA ALA A 32 14.42 7.86 -4.76
C ALA A 32 15.67 7.47 -5.58
N PRO A 33 15.78 6.23 -6.07
CA PRO A 33 16.84 5.87 -6.99
C PRO A 33 16.65 6.72 -8.25
N VAL A 34 17.63 7.58 -8.51
CA VAL A 34 17.67 8.42 -9.69
C VAL A 34 17.80 7.47 -10.87
N LYS A 35 16.72 7.34 -11.65
CA LYS A 35 16.77 6.57 -12.89
C LYS A 35 17.66 7.38 -13.83
N SER A 36 18.91 6.94 -14.02
CA SER A 36 19.78 7.51 -15.03
C SER A 36 19.09 7.34 -16.38
N GLN A 37 18.41 8.39 -16.84
CA GLN A 37 17.87 8.46 -18.18
C GLN A 37 19.08 8.40 -19.10
N SER A 38 19.27 7.27 -19.77
CA SER A 38 20.15 7.19 -20.93
C SER A 38 19.57 8.16 -21.98
N PHE A 39 20.12 9.37 -22.05
CA PHE A 39 19.66 10.50 -22.87
C PHE A 39 19.76 10.28 -24.40
N LEU A 40 19.92 9.04 -24.88
CA LEU A 40 19.97 8.69 -26.30
C LEU A 40 18.58 8.40 -26.88
N SER A 41 17.63 9.31 -26.67
CA SER A 41 16.30 9.25 -27.30
C SER A 41 15.88 10.58 -27.92
N GLY A 42 16.84 11.47 -28.21
CA GLY A 42 16.60 12.81 -28.76
C GLY A 42 17.46 13.14 -29.97
N LEU A 43 17.24 12.47 -31.10
CA LEU A 43 17.54 13.06 -32.41
C LEU A 43 16.44 12.71 -33.41
N SER A 44 15.27 13.32 -33.23
CA SER A 44 14.29 13.49 -34.30
C SER A 44 13.85 14.94 -34.29
N ASN A 45 14.47 15.70 -35.20
CA ASN A 45 14.24 17.13 -35.37
C ASN A 45 12.79 17.40 -35.77
N THR A 46 12.23 18.39 -35.08
CA THR A 46 11.06 19.20 -35.38
C THR A 46 10.88 19.45 -36.88
N LEU A 47 9.90 18.79 -37.50
CA LEU A 47 9.25 19.27 -38.71
C LEU A 47 7.74 19.16 -38.52
N ASN A 48 7.10 20.33 -38.62
CA ASN A 48 5.71 20.60 -38.30
C ASN A 48 4.73 19.72 -39.10
N SER A 49 3.70 19.17 -38.45
CA SER A 49 2.43 18.83 -39.10
C SER A 49 1.28 18.86 -38.11
N THR A 50 0.41 19.82 -38.36
CA THR A 50 -0.87 20.09 -37.72
C THR A 50 -1.81 18.88 -37.88
N VAL A 51 -2.14 18.19 -36.79
CA VAL A 51 -3.30 17.27 -36.76
C VAL A 51 -4.06 17.46 -35.46
N ASN A 52 -5.37 17.63 -35.61
CA ASN A 52 -6.35 18.04 -34.62
C ASN A 52 -6.66 17.00 -33.52
N LYS A 53 -6.94 17.53 -32.32
CA LYS A 53 -7.96 17.11 -31.31
C LYS A 53 -7.68 15.86 -30.42
N PRO A 54 -8.16 15.79 -29.14
CA PRO A 54 -8.60 16.83 -28.20
C PRO A 54 -7.74 16.89 -26.92
N SER A 55 -7.58 18.11 -26.38
CA SER A 55 -7.32 18.32 -24.97
C SER A 55 -8.61 18.00 -24.21
N GLU A 56 -8.63 16.87 -23.50
CA GLU A 56 -9.50 16.68 -22.34
C GLU A 56 -8.59 16.54 -21.13
N ASN A 57 -8.46 17.67 -20.46
CA ASN A 57 -7.99 17.87 -19.11
C ASN A 57 -8.72 16.96 -18.11
N THR A 58 -8.35 15.68 -18.05
CA THR A 58 -8.48 14.95 -16.79
C THR A 58 -7.34 15.40 -15.88
N ASN A 59 -7.52 16.59 -15.30
CA ASN A 59 -7.11 16.82 -13.92
C ASN A 59 -7.96 15.88 -13.07
N THR A 60 -7.67 14.58 -13.20
CA THR A 60 -8.03 13.61 -12.19
C THR A 60 -7.24 14.09 -10.99
N SER A 61 -7.92 14.87 -10.15
CA SER A 61 -7.72 14.93 -8.71
C SER A 61 -7.89 13.51 -8.14
N SER A 62 -7.05 12.60 -8.60
CA SER A 62 -6.58 11.48 -7.84
C SER A 62 -5.44 12.08 -7.05
N SER A 63 -5.78 12.65 -5.90
CA SER A 63 -5.01 12.37 -4.71
C SER A 63 -4.72 10.87 -4.71
N VAL A 64 -3.59 10.47 -5.31
CA VAL A 64 -2.99 9.15 -5.16
C VAL A 64 -2.42 9.13 -3.74
N SER A 65 -3.31 9.24 -2.76
CA SER A 65 -3.13 8.63 -1.48
C SER A 65 -3.16 7.14 -1.75
N ASN A 66 -2.00 6.56 -2.03
CA ASN A 66 -1.76 5.12 -1.92
C ASN A 66 -1.93 4.74 -0.44
N LYS A 67 -3.18 4.79 0.06
CA LYS A 67 -3.55 4.11 1.28
C LYS A 67 -3.27 2.63 1.01
N PRO A 68 -2.44 1.94 1.80
CA PRO A 68 -2.45 0.49 1.76
C PRO A 68 -3.87 0.07 2.13
N LYS A 69 -4.64 -0.36 1.12
CA LYS A 69 -5.95 -0.97 1.32
C LYS A 69 -5.65 -2.25 2.08
N LYS A 70 -5.75 -2.22 3.41
CA LYS A 70 -5.77 -3.44 4.22
C LYS A 70 -7.02 -4.17 3.75
N LYS A 71 -6.85 -5.14 2.84
CA LYS A 71 -7.92 -6.04 2.43
C LYS A 71 -8.25 -6.81 3.69
N PHE A 72 -9.29 -6.38 4.39
CA PHE A 72 -9.77 -7.09 5.56
C PHE A 72 -10.21 -8.44 5.06
N SER A 73 -9.32 -9.41 5.29
CA SER A 73 -9.37 -10.72 4.69
C SER A 73 -10.63 -11.37 5.23
N VAL A 74 -11.60 -11.66 4.37
CA VAL A 74 -12.83 -12.38 4.70
C VAL A 74 -12.56 -13.60 5.61
N GLY A 75 -11.36 -14.20 5.50
CA GLY A 75 -10.86 -15.23 6.40
C GLY A 75 -10.80 -14.89 7.89
N ILE A 76 -10.53 -13.65 8.32
CA ILE A 76 -10.49 -13.30 9.76
C ILE A 76 -11.89 -13.29 10.37
N PHE A 77 -12.90 -12.86 9.60
CA PHE A 77 -14.29 -12.90 10.03
C PHE A 77 -14.81 -14.34 10.11
N ILE A 78 -14.43 -15.20 9.14
CA ILE A 78 -14.76 -16.62 9.15
C ILE A 78 -14.09 -17.33 10.34
N LEU A 79 -12.82 -17.04 10.62
CA LEU A 79 -12.09 -17.60 11.76
C LEU A 79 -12.73 -17.21 13.09
N LEU A 80 -13.11 -15.93 13.25
CA LEU A 80 -13.80 -15.44 14.45
C LEU A 80 -15.20 -16.07 14.60
N LEU A 81 -15.95 -16.25 13.51
CA LEU A 81 -17.26 -16.92 13.56
C LEU A 81 -17.13 -18.39 13.97
N ILE A 82 -16.15 -19.11 13.42
CA ILE A 82 -15.90 -20.52 13.76
C ILE A 82 -15.46 -20.68 15.22
N ILE A 83 -14.67 -19.75 15.76
CA ILE A 83 -14.19 -19.80 17.16
C ILE A 83 -15.23 -19.27 18.15
N CYS A 84 -16.01 -18.26 17.78
CA CYS A 84 -17.02 -17.65 18.66
C CYS A 84 -18.28 -18.53 18.79
N TRP A 85 -18.61 -19.31 17.76
CA TRP A 85 -19.74 -20.23 17.78
C TRP A 85 -19.67 -21.32 18.87
N PRO A 86 -18.58 -22.10 19.03
CA PRO A 86 -18.50 -23.11 20.10
C PRO A 86 -18.56 -22.48 21.49
N ALA A 87 -18.00 -21.28 21.69
CA ALA A 87 -18.09 -20.56 22.95
C ALA A 87 -19.55 -20.19 23.31
N ALA A 88 -20.34 -19.74 22.33
CA ALA A 88 -21.77 -19.45 22.54
C ALA A 88 -22.60 -20.71 22.84
N ILE A 89 -22.32 -21.82 22.16
CA ILE A 89 -22.99 -23.11 22.44
C ILE A 89 -22.68 -23.59 23.86
N ILE A 90 -21.41 -23.55 24.27
CA ILE A 90 -20.99 -23.95 25.62
C ILE A 90 -21.67 -23.06 26.68
N TYR A 91 -21.70 -21.74 26.46
CA TYR A 91 -22.36 -20.81 27.38
C TYR A 91 -23.85 -21.08 27.56
N LEU A 92 -24.56 -21.37 26.45
CA LEU A 92 -25.98 -21.73 26.51
C LEU A 92 -26.19 -23.03 27.28
N LEU A 93 -25.38 -24.07 27.03
CA LEU A 93 -25.48 -25.34 27.74
C LEU A 93 -25.29 -25.18 29.24
N VAL A 94 -24.27 -24.42 29.66
CA VAL A 94 -24.01 -24.14 31.09
C VAL A 94 -25.18 -23.38 31.71
N THR A 95 -25.69 -22.35 31.03
CA THR A 95 -26.81 -21.53 31.54
C THR A 95 -28.13 -22.29 31.58
N THR A 96 -28.32 -23.31 30.73
CA THR A 96 -29.54 -24.13 30.74
C THR A 96 -29.55 -25.24 31.78
N VAL A 97 -28.38 -25.63 32.28
CA VAL A 97 -28.22 -26.76 33.22
C VAL A 97 -28.07 -26.29 34.67
N VAL A 98 -27.62 -25.06 34.88
CA VAL A 98 -27.58 -24.37 36.18
C VAL A 98 -28.90 -23.69 36.45
#